data_AF-A0A177B6E2-F1
#
_entry.id   AF-A0A177B6E2-F1
#
_cell.length_a   1.000
_cell.length_b   1.000
_cell.length_c   1.000
_cell.angle_alpha   90.00
_cell.angle_beta   90.00
_cell.angle_gamma   90.00
#
_symmetry.space_group_name_H-M   'P 1'
#
loop_
_entity.id
_entity.type
_entity.pdbx_description
1 polymer ?
#
loop_
_entity_poly.entity_id
_entity_poly.type
_entity_poly.pdbx_seq_one_letter_code
_entity_poly.pdbx_strand_id
1 'polypeptide(L)'
;MNLSISQNSEAPVKESNRIKRVNQAMNCNECFLILPVLKTTISKSKNPISHYKHQFKIKAFISADIPFSKLRNKHLQKLFNNMKFPLPSETSCRDLEKKVYENSMIDIKNYLSNRNEFFMIVDETSLKGLANKPDISYLVCCDFLEKSPNNNYIKNKISGVISYFNLKPENFILLLSDAASYMKLGGLKLKNESFNFDNGKIVHFHKLFHITCIVHLYHNITGKIISHYSNINELIISINIALSKCASRKKLYKNSLATEFL
;
A
#
# COMPACT_ATOMS: atom_id res chain seq x y z
N MET A 1 -24.38 -19.66 -50.35
CA MET A 1 -23.67 -18.43 -49.95
C MET A 1 -22.88 -18.77 -48.69
N ASN A 2 -21.62 -19.18 -48.85
CA ASN A 2 -20.77 -19.63 -47.74
C ASN A 2 -20.13 -18.40 -47.06
N LEU A 3 -20.60 -18.05 -45.87
CA LEU A 3 -19.93 -17.09 -45.00
C LEU A 3 -18.93 -17.84 -44.12
N SER A 4 -17.68 -17.82 -44.55
CA SER A 4 -16.54 -18.26 -43.75
C SER A 4 -16.36 -17.33 -42.55
N ILE A 5 -16.66 -17.83 -41.35
CA ILE A 5 -16.30 -17.19 -40.09
C ILE A 5 -14.79 -17.37 -39.92
N SER A 6 -14.02 -16.30 -40.07
CA SER A 6 -12.63 -16.26 -39.66
C SER A 6 -12.57 -16.34 -38.12
N GLN A 7 -12.27 -17.53 -37.61
CA GLN A 7 -11.94 -17.71 -36.20
C GLN A 7 -10.58 -17.05 -35.92
N ASN A 8 -10.60 -15.93 -35.21
CA ASN A 8 -9.43 -15.26 -34.65
C ASN A 8 -8.68 -16.22 -33.70
N SER A 9 -7.53 -16.73 -34.14
CA SER A 9 -6.64 -17.63 -33.40
C SER A 9 -5.80 -16.93 -32.31
N GLU A 10 -6.00 -15.63 -32.05
CA GLU A 10 -5.17 -14.84 -31.13
C GLU A 10 -5.56 -14.94 -29.64
N ALA A 11 -6.80 -15.31 -29.31
CA ALA A 11 -7.28 -15.34 -27.92
C ALA A 11 -6.53 -16.30 -26.98
N PRO A 12 -6.22 -17.57 -27.36
CA PRO A 12 -5.57 -18.51 -26.45
C PRO A 12 -4.11 -18.15 -26.14
N VAL A 13 -3.42 -17.47 -27.06
CA VAL A 13 -2.02 -17.04 -26.89
C VAL A 13 -1.91 -15.88 -25.90
N LYS A 14 -2.85 -14.92 -25.95
CA LYS A 14 -2.90 -13.78 -25.02
C LYS A 14 -3.14 -14.23 -23.58
N GLU A 15 -3.98 -15.24 -23.39
CA GLU A 15 -4.29 -15.78 -22.06
C GLU A 15 -3.14 -16.60 -21.47
N SER A 16 -2.46 -17.43 -22.27
CA SER A 16 -1.26 -18.16 -21.85
C SER A 16 -0.14 -17.22 -21.40
N ASN A 17 0.08 -16.13 -22.15
CA ASN A 17 1.07 -15.11 -21.79
C ASN A 17 0.68 -14.32 -20.54
N ARG A 18 -0.63 -14.12 -20.30
CA ARG A 18 -1.15 -13.52 -19.06
C ARG A 18 -0.82 -14.39 -17.86
N ILE A 19 -1.15 -15.68 -17.93
CA ILE A 19 -0.89 -16.64 -16.84
C ILE A 19 0.61 -16.75 -16.56
N LYS A 20 1.46 -16.82 -17.58
CA LYS A 20 2.93 -16.86 -17.40
C LYS A 20 3.45 -15.64 -16.64
N ARG A 21 3.00 -14.43 -16.98
CA ARG A 21 3.46 -13.19 -16.33
C ARG A 21 2.91 -13.01 -14.93
N VAL A 22 1.68 -13.46 -14.68
CA VAL A 22 1.12 -13.52 -13.31
C VAL A 22 1.91 -14.50 -12.47
N ASN A 23 2.18 -15.71 -12.95
CA ASN A 23 3.00 -16.69 -12.25
C ASN A 23 4.42 -16.15 -12.01
N GLN A 24 4.99 -15.45 -12.98
CA GLN A 24 6.29 -14.81 -12.84
C GLN A 24 6.28 -13.73 -11.73
N ALA A 25 5.24 -12.89 -11.68
CA ALA A 25 5.08 -11.90 -10.62
C ALA A 25 4.78 -12.53 -9.25
N MET A 26 4.03 -13.62 -9.19
CA MET A 26 3.79 -14.39 -7.95
C MET A 26 5.06 -15.09 -7.46
N ASN A 27 5.98 -15.41 -8.37
CA ASN A 27 7.32 -15.91 -8.06
C ASN A 27 8.34 -14.78 -7.83
N CYS A 28 7.95 -13.51 -8.01
CA CYS A 28 8.80 -12.39 -7.60
C CYS A 28 8.68 -12.22 -6.08
N ASN A 29 9.82 -12.24 -5.40
CA ASN A 29 9.89 -12.14 -3.94
C ASN A 29 9.62 -10.71 -3.41
N GLU A 30 9.35 -9.74 -4.29
CA GLU A 30 9.41 -8.31 -3.97
C GLU A 30 8.22 -7.52 -4.50
N CYS A 31 7.56 -6.80 -3.60
CA CYS A 31 6.39 -5.96 -3.89
C CYS A 31 6.64 -4.50 -3.52
N PHE A 32 6.15 -3.59 -4.36
CA PHE A 32 6.01 -2.18 -3.98
C PHE A 32 4.58 -1.81 -3.64
N LEU A 33 4.45 -0.91 -2.68
CA LEU A 33 3.16 -0.42 -2.23
C LEU A 33 3.08 1.09 -2.43
N ILE A 34 1.97 1.51 -3.05
CA ILE A 34 1.54 2.89 -3.16
C ILE A 34 0.17 2.98 -2.47
N LEU A 35 0.11 3.70 -1.36
CA LEU A 35 -1.11 3.82 -0.54
C LEU A 35 -1.55 5.28 -0.44
N PRO A 36 -2.71 5.65 -1.00
CA PRO A 36 -3.41 6.85 -0.56
C PRO A 36 -4.05 6.68 0.83
N VAL A 37 -3.87 7.65 1.72
CA VAL A 37 -4.40 7.64 3.10
C VAL A 37 -5.22 8.91 3.38
N LEU A 38 -6.26 8.81 4.22
CA LEU A 38 -7.10 9.92 4.70
C LEU A 38 -6.69 10.44 6.10
N LYS A 39 -6.97 11.73 6.36
CA LYS A 39 -6.25 12.67 7.27
C LYS A 39 -6.23 12.34 8.78
N THR A 40 -5.12 12.68 9.45
CA THR A 40 -5.01 13.57 10.65
C THR A 40 -3.61 14.21 10.74
N THR A 41 -3.49 15.41 11.32
CA THR A 41 -2.44 16.44 11.10
C THR A 41 -1.32 16.52 12.17
N ILE A 42 -0.14 17.09 11.82
CA ILE A 42 0.62 18.21 12.49
C ILE A 42 2.12 18.27 12.09
N SER A 43 2.69 19.49 12.11
CA SER A 43 3.85 20.04 11.38
C SER A 43 5.18 20.32 12.15
N LYS A 44 6.30 20.28 11.38
CA LYS A 44 7.56 21.09 11.27
C LYS A 44 8.55 21.47 12.43
N SER A 45 9.81 21.03 12.23
CA SER A 45 11.18 21.67 12.29
C SER A 45 11.74 22.25 13.62
N LYS A 46 13.05 22.37 13.92
CA LYS A 46 14.38 22.04 13.31
C LYS A 46 15.49 22.24 14.39
N ASN A 47 16.62 21.54 14.24
CA ASN A 47 18.05 21.92 14.44
C ASN A 47 18.92 21.11 15.43
N PRO A 48 20.22 20.92 15.08
CA PRO A 48 21.03 19.74 15.44
C PRO A 48 22.18 20.07 16.41
N ILE A 49 22.76 19.07 17.11
CA ILE A 49 24.19 18.98 17.49
C ILE A 49 24.51 17.71 18.36
N SER A 50 23.56 17.00 18.97
CA SER A 50 23.84 15.84 19.87
C SER A 50 24.02 14.46 19.19
N HIS A 51 24.49 14.44 17.94
CA HIS A 51 23.98 13.56 16.88
C HIS A 51 24.16 12.02 17.00
N TYR A 52 25.13 11.49 17.76
CA TYR A 52 25.50 10.06 17.64
C TYR A 52 24.97 9.14 18.76
N LYS A 53 24.82 9.59 20.01
CA LYS A 53 24.30 8.74 21.12
C LYS A 53 22.77 8.57 21.11
N HIS A 54 22.04 9.46 20.44
CA HIS A 54 20.58 9.41 20.40
C HIS A 54 20.01 8.51 19.28
N GLN A 55 20.83 8.13 18.29
CA GLN A 55 20.36 7.42 17.09
C GLN A 55 19.83 6.01 17.40
N PHE A 56 20.48 5.25 18.29
CA PHE A 56 20.01 3.92 18.71
C PHE A 56 18.67 3.97 19.44
N LYS A 57 18.45 5.00 20.27
CA LYS A 57 17.20 5.18 21.04
C LYS A 57 16.01 5.40 20.10
N ILE A 58 16.21 6.23 19.09
CA ILE A 58 15.14 6.59 18.15
C ILE A 58 14.82 5.42 17.21
N LYS A 59 15.85 4.68 16.75
CA LYS A 59 15.63 3.43 16.02
C LYS A 59 14.78 2.46 16.84
N ALA A 60 15.06 2.29 18.13
CA ALA A 60 14.25 1.41 18.99
C ALA A 60 12.78 1.86 19.11
N PHE A 61 12.53 3.17 19.25
CA PHE A 61 11.15 3.70 19.30
C PHE A 61 10.42 3.51 17.96
N ILE A 62 11.09 3.77 16.83
CA ILE A 62 10.51 3.56 15.50
C ILE A 62 10.23 2.06 15.28
N SER A 63 11.18 1.19 15.59
CA SER A 63 11.01 -0.27 15.44
C SER A 63 9.93 -0.86 16.34
N ALA A 64 9.65 -0.23 17.47
CA ALA A 64 8.59 -0.63 18.40
C ALA A 64 7.23 0.04 18.13
N ASP A 65 7.12 0.83 17.05
CA ASP A 65 5.92 1.63 16.71
C ASP A 65 5.45 2.52 17.88
N ILE A 66 6.40 3.12 18.60
CA ILE A 66 6.12 3.99 19.75
C ILE A 66 6.14 5.45 19.28
N PRO A 67 4.99 6.17 19.33
CA PRO A 67 4.95 7.58 18.95
C PRO A 67 5.87 8.43 19.83
N PHE A 68 6.62 9.35 19.23
CA PHE A 68 7.51 10.25 19.99
C PHE A 68 6.77 11.15 20.98
N SER A 69 5.46 11.35 20.83
CA SER A 69 4.63 12.04 21.83
C SER A 69 4.68 11.35 23.21
N LYS A 70 4.95 10.04 23.26
CA LYS A 70 5.13 9.27 24.50
C LYS A 70 6.38 9.66 25.27
N LEU A 71 7.36 10.30 24.63
CA LEU A 71 8.54 10.87 25.30
C LEU A 71 8.18 11.97 26.30
N ARG A 72 7.00 12.59 26.17
CA ARG A 72 6.48 13.59 27.12
C ARG A 72 5.89 12.99 28.39
N ASN A 73 5.79 11.66 28.48
CA ASN A 73 5.23 10.99 29.65
C ASN A 73 6.18 11.14 30.86
N LYS A 74 5.67 11.67 31.98
CA LYS A 74 6.46 11.94 33.19
C LYS A 74 7.08 10.67 33.81
N HIS A 75 6.38 9.54 33.77
CA HIS A 75 6.90 8.27 34.29
C HIS A 75 8.04 7.74 33.42
N LEU A 76 7.89 7.84 32.10
CA LEU A 76 8.94 7.47 31.16
C LEU A 76 10.19 8.34 31.36
N GLN A 77 10.03 9.66 31.48
CA GLN A 77 11.14 10.57 31.75
C GLN A 77 11.83 10.25 33.08
N LYS A 78 11.06 10.00 34.15
CA LYS A 78 11.61 9.62 35.46
C LYS A 78 12.39 8.31 35.39
N LEU A 79 11.86 7.30 34.68
CA LEU A 79 12.53 6.01 34.46
C LEU A 79 13.88 6.20 33.76
N PHE A 80 13.92 6.93 32.65
CA PHE A 80 15.15 7.19 31.89
C PHE A 80 16.16 8.05 32.66
N ASN A 81 15.68 9.01 33.47
CA ASN A 81 16.53 9.80 34.36
C ASN A 81 17.16 8.95 35.47
N ASN A 82 16.39 8.02 36.06
CA ASN A 82 16.90 7.08 37.06
C ASN A 82 18.00 6.17 36.49
N MET A 83 17.89 5.79 35.21
CA MET A 83 18.91 5.04 34.48
C MET A 83 20.11 5.91 34.04
N LYS A 84 20.17 7.19 34.43
CA LYS A 84 21.16 8.19 33.97
C LYS A 84 21.24 8.29 32.45
N PHE A 85 20.11 8.12 31.78
CA PHE A 85 20.02 7.97 30.33
C PHE A 85 19.01 8.98 29.75
N PRO A 86 19.35 10.27 29.64
CA PRO A 86 18.38 11.30 29.26
C PRO A 86 17.75 11.02 27.89
N LEU A 87 16.42 11.24 27.81
CA LEU A 87 15.69 11.12 26.56
C LEU A 87 15.91 12.36 25.68
N PRO A 88 16.10 12.19 24.37
CA PRO A 88 16.08 13.31 23.44
C PRO A 88 14.70 13.99 23.43
N SER A 89 14.68 15.27 23.06
CA SER A 89 13.43 15.99 22.80
C SER A 89 12.70 15.38 21.60
N GLU A 90 11.38 15.59 21.53
CA GLU A 90 10.58 15.14 20.38
C GLU A 90 11.08 15.74 19.06
N THR A 91 11.44 17.03 19.06
CA THR A 91 11.98 17.72 17.87
C THR A 91 13.27 17.08 17.39
N SER A 92 14.19 16.77 18.32
CA SER A 92 15.43 16.06 18.01
C SER A 92 15.17 14.65 17.46
N CYS A 93 14.13 13.97 17.96
CA CYS A 93 13.72 12.67 17.44
C CYS A 93 13.21 12.75 16.00
N ARG A 94 12.38 13.75 15.69
CA ARG A 94 11.84 13.98 14.33
C ARG A 94 12.94 14.29 13.31
N ASP A 95 13.93 15.09 13.68
CA ASP A 95 15.07 15.38 12.79
C ASP A 95 15.93 14.13 12.51
N LEU A 96 16.12 13.29 13.52
CA LEU A 96 16.85 12.02 13.38
C LEU A 96 16.06 10.96 12.63
N GLU A 97 14.75 10.88 12.85
CA GLU A 97 13.82 10.06 12.06
C GLU A 97 13.93 10.40 10.57
N LYS A 98 13.95 11.69 10.21
CA LYS A 98 14.13 12.12 8.82
C LYS A 98 15.43 11.58 8.22
N LYS A 99 16.53 11.60 8.97
CA LYS A 99 17.82 11.06 8.51
C LYS A 99 17.80 9.54 8.37
N VAL A 100 17.16 8.85 9.32
CA VAL A 100 16.95 7.40 9.23
C VAL A 100 16.13 7.07 7.98
N TYR A 101 15.07 7.82 7.71
CA TYR A 101 14.26 7.68 6.51
C TYR A 101 15.06 7.91 5.23
N GLU A 102 15.81 9.02 5.14
CA GLU A 102 16.64 9.35 3.97
C GLU A 102 17.67 8.25 3.69
N ASN A 103 18.35 7.74 4.73
CA ASN A 103 19.29 6.62 4.59
C ASN A 103 18.60 5.35 4.12
N SER A 104 17.46 4.97 4.74
CA SER A 104 16.69 3.80 4.32
C SER A 104 16.20 3.93 2.87
N MET A 105 15.81 5.13 2.42
CA MET A 105 15.40 5.36 1.04
C MET A 105 16.56 5.21 0.05
N ILE A 106 17.76 5.63 0.42
CA ILE A 106 18.98 5.38 -0.37
C ILE A 106 19.27 3.89 -0.46
N ASP A 107 19.19 3.18 0.67
CA ASP A 107 19.41 1.72 0.73
C ASP A 107 18.41 0.98 -0.16
N ILE A 108 17.13 1.33 -0.05
CA ILE A 108 16.06 0.81 -0.93
C ILE A 108 16.38 1.14 -2.39
N LYS A 109 16.71 2.39 -2.71
CA LYS A 109 17.02 2.79 -4.09
C LYS A 109 18.20 2.01 -4.68
N ASN A 110 19.27 1.82 -3.92
CA ASN A 110 20.44 1.04 -4.33
C ASN A 110 20.09 -0.44 -4.52
N TYR A 111 19.30 -0.99 -3.60
CA TYR A 111 18.82 -2.37 -3.67
C TYR A 111 18.01 -2.63 -4.94
N LEU A 112 17.07 -1.72 -5.26
CA LEU A 112 16.17 -1.87 -6.39
C LEU A 112 16.81 -1.59 -7.75
N SER A 113 17.79 -0.69 -7.80
CA SER A 113 18.48 -0.35 -9.06
C SER A 113 19.18 -1.56 -9.69
N ASN A 114 19.53 -2.57 -8.88
CA ASN A 114 20.22 -3.78 -9.31
C ASN A 114 19.28 -4.93 -9.70
N ARG A 115 17.96 -4.72 -9.72
CA ARG A 115 16.98 -5.79 -9.93
C ARG A 115 16.36 -5.78 -11.33
N ASN A 116 15.99 -6.98 -11.77
CA ASN A 116 15.53 -7.24 -13.13
C ASN A 116 14.01 -7.17 -13.29
N GLU A 117 13.20 -7.37 -12.25
CA GLU A 117 11.74 -7.40 -12.38
C GLU A 117 11.09 -6.92 -11.09
N PHE A 118 9.96 -6.23 -11.20
CA PHE A 118 9.19 -5.80 -10.05
C PHE A 118 7.70 -5.64 -10.37
N PHE A 119 6.89 -5.68 -9.31
CA PHE A 119 5.47 -5.36 -9.38
C PHE A 119 5.09 -4.30 -8.35
N MET A 120 4.02 -3.57 -8.66
CA MET A 120 3.48 -2.51 -7.82
C MET A 120 2.03 -2.79 -7.47
N ILE A 121 1.69 -2.57 -6.21
CA ILE A 121 0.34 -2.57 -5.69
C ILE A 121 -0.04 -1.12 -5.39
N VAL A 122 -1.17 -0.68 -5.95
CA VAL A 122 -1.76 0.63 -5.72
C VAL A 122 -3.11 0.42 -5.07
N ASP A 123 -3.24 0.85 -3.82
CA ASP A 123 -4.41 0.54 -3.02
C ASP A 123 -4.91 1.79 -2.27
N GLU A 124 -6.20 2.05 -2.31
CA GLU A 124 -6.82 3.16 -1.61
C GLU A 124 -7.45 2.65 -0.31
N THR A 125 -6.75 2.89 0.80
CA THR A 125 -7.21 2.40 2.10
C THR A 125 -7.55 3.54 3.04
N SER A 126 -8.69 3.41 3.70
CA SER A 126 -8.96 4.03 4.99
C SER A 126 -8.33 3.18 6.10
N LEU A 127 -7.00 3.05 6.09
CA LEU A 127 -6.17 2.36 7.10
C LEU A 127 -6.49 0.85 7.29
N LYS A 128 -5.55 0.02 6.80
CA LYS A 128 -5.33 -1.44 7.00
C LYS A 128 -5.90 -2.35 5.91
N GLY A 129 -4.98 -2.84 5.08
CA GLY A 129 -5.15 -4.09 4.33
C GLY A 129 -3.92 -4.37 3.48
N LEU A 130 -3.24 -5.49 3.71
CA LEU A 130 -2.37 -6.11 2.71
C LEU A 130 -2.62 -7.61 2.74
N ALA A 131 -3.01 -8.15 1.58
CA ALA A 131 -3.08 -9.58 1.33
C ALA A 131 -1.65 -10.14 1.17
N ASN A 132 -1.43 -11.34 1.72
CA ASN A 132 -0.24 -12.21 1.67
C ASN A 132 1.15 -11.56 1.54
N LYS A 133 1.98 -11.79 2.56
CA LYS A 133 3.37 -11.34 2.68
C LYS A 133 4.19 -11.77 1.46
N PRO A 134 4.65 -10.86 0.59
CA PRO A 134 5.89 -11.08 -0.14
C PRO A 134 7.04 -11.22 0.86
N ASP A 135 8.13 -11.87 0.46
CA ASP A 135 9.33 -11.97 1.31
C ASP A 135 9.86 -10.58 1.70
N ILE A 136 9.76 -9.62 0.77
CA ILE A 136 10.13 -8.23 0.98
C ILE A 136 9.08 -7.31 0.35
N SER A 137 8.52 -6.39 1.14
CA SER A 137 7.63 -5.32 0.65
C SER A 137 8.17 -3.96 1.05
N TYR A 138 8.21 -3.03 0.09
CA TYR A 138 8.57 -1.64 0.36
C TYR A 138 7.37 -0.72 0.11
N LEU A 139 7.03 0.08 1.12
CA LEU A 139 6.17 1.24 0.94
C LEU A 139 7.00 2.37 0.32
N VAL A 140 6.82 2.59 -0.98
CA VAL A 140 7.62 3.54 -1.77
C VAL A 140 6.93 4.88 -1.92
N CYS A 141 5.62 4.91 -1.74
CA CYS A 141 4.84 6.13 -1.77
C CYS A 141 3.60 6.00 -0.91
N CYS A 142 3.35 7.03 -0.11
CA CYS A 142 2.11 7.21 0.60
C CYS A 142 1.67 8.67 0.43
N ASP A 143 0.59 8.91 -0.29
CA ASP A 143 0.10 10.25 -0.56
C ASP A 143 -1.22 10.51 0.15
N PHE A 144 -1.39 11.75 0.60
CA PHE A 144 -2.65 12.20 1.15
C PHE A 144 -3.49 12.87 0.06
N LEU A 145 -4.76 12.50 -0.06
CA LEU A 145 -5.69 13.05 -1.04
C LEU A 145 -6.96 13.57 -0.37
N GLU A 146 -7.31 14.83 -0.65
CA GLU A 146 -8.56 15.44 -0.15
C GLU A 146 -9.80 15.02 -0.95
N LYS A 147 -9.57 14.57 -2.19
CA LYS A 147 -10.61 14.13 -3.11
C LYS A 147 -10.15 12.85 -3.78
N SER A 148 -11.12 12.04 -4.22
CA SER A 148 -10.83 10.81 -4.94
C SER A 148 -9.96 11.11 -6.18
N PRO A 149 -8.88 10.34 -6.39
CA PRO A 149 -7.94 10.62 -7.48
C PRO A 149 -8.58 10.37 -8.85
N ASN A 150 -8.03 11.04 -9.87
CA ASN A 150 -8.37 10.75 -11.26
C ASN A 150 -7.33 9.82 -11.89
N ASN A 151 -7.61 9.34 -13.11
CA ASN A 151 -6.73 8.40 -13.82
C ASN A 151 -5.34 8.98 -14.12
N ASN A 152 -5.24 10.29 -14.39
CA ASN A 152 -3.97 10.96 -14.65
C ASN A 152 -3.11 11.03 -13.39
N TYR A 153 -3.72 11.24 -12.22
CA TYR A 153 -3.01 11.23 -10.94
C TYR A 153 -2.38 9.87 -10.68
N ILE A 154 -3.14 8.78 -10.77
CA ILE A 154 -2.62 7.41 -10.57
C ILE A 154 -1.45 7.14 -11.51
N LYS A 155 -1.65 7.42 -12.81
CA LYS A 155 -0.65 7.26 -13.86
C LYS A 155 0.65 8.03 -13.54
N ASN A 156 0.53 9.33 -13.28
CA ASN A 156 1.66 10.21 -13.02
C ASN A 156 2.39 9.84 -11.72
N LYS A 157 1.65 9.36 -10.73
CA LYS A 157 2.24 8.96 -9.46
C LYS A 157 3.09 7.70 -9.61
N ILE A 158 2.57 6.69 -10.30
CA ILE A 158 3.33 5.47 -10.60
C ILE A 158 4.58 5.82 -11.42
N SER A 159 4.44 6.61 -12.49
CA SER A 159 5.61 7.00 -13.31
C SER A 159 6.62 7.81 -12.51
N GLY A 160 6.17 8.68 -11.59
CA GLY A 160 7.02 9.45 -10.70
C GLY A 160 7.84 8.57 -9.75
N VAL A 161 7.23 7.51 -9.19
CA VAL A 161 7.95 6.53 -8.35
C VAL A 161 9.02 5.80 -9.17
N ILE A 162 8.68 5.33 -10.37
CA ILE A 162 9.62 4.64 -11.27
C ILE A 162 10.81 5.56 -11.61
N SER A 163 10.55 6.83 -11.93
CA SER A 163 11.60 7.84 -12.18
C SER A 163 12.46 8.08 -10.93
N TYR A 164 11.85 8.30 -9.76
CA TYR A 164 12.54 8.60 -8.50
C TYR A 164 13.52 7.50 -8.08
N PHE A 165 13.10 6.24 -8.20
CA PHE A 165 13.93 5.07 -7.91
C PHE A 165 14.83 4.65 -9.09
N ASN A 166 14.78 5.37 -10.22
CA ASN A 166 15.52 5.06 -11.44
C ASN A 166 15.30 3.60 -11.91
N LEU A 167 14.07 3.12 -11.77
CA LEU A 167 13.71 1.75 -12.15
C LEU A 167 13.56 1.66 -13.66
N LYS A 168 14.00 0.53 -14.22
CA LYS A 168 13.85 0.26 -15.65
C LYS A 168 12.37 -0.01 -15.98
N PRO A 169 11.73 0.77 -16.87
CA PRO A 169 10.32 0.59 -17.22
C PRO A 169 10.00 -0.78 -17.81
N GLU A 170 10.95 -1.38 -18.53
CA GLU A 170 10.84 -2.74 -19.09
C GLU A 170 10.79 -3.85 -18.03
N ASN A 171 11.19 -3.54 -16.79
CA ASN A 171 11.20 -4.45 -15.66
C ASN A 171 9.90 -4.36 -14.85
N PHE A 172 9.01 -3.41 -15.19
CA PHE A 172 7.71 -3.25 -14.56
C PHE A 172 6.69 -4.20 -15.20
N ILE A 173 6.49 -5.36 -14.59
CA ILE A 173 5.72 -6.45 -15.21
C ILE A 173 4.25 -6.48 -14.78
N LEU A 174 3.94 -6.05 -13.55
CA LEU A 174 2.60 -6.17 -12.98
C LEU A 174 2.24 -4.95 -12.12
N LEU A 175 1.06 -4.39 -12.42
CA LEU A 175 0.34 -3.44 -11.58
C LEU A 175 -0.90 -4.13 -11.03
N LEU A 176 -1.00 -4.21 -9.71
CA LEU A 176 -2.21 -4.62 -9.01
C LEU A 176 -2.89 -3.38 -8.44
N SER A 177 -4.19 -3.20 -8.69
CA SER A 177 -4.94 -2.09 -8.09
C SER A 177 -6.37 -2.46 -7.80
N ASP A 178 -7.15 -1.53 -7.25
CA ASP A 178 -8.59 -1.73 -7.13
C ASP A 178 -9.30 -1.72 -8.48
N ALA A 179 -10.52 -2.26 -8.45
CA ALA A 179 -11.41 -2.29 -9.61
C ALA A 179 -12.08 -0.94 -9.92
N ALA A 180 -11.68 0.13 -9.23
CA ALA A 180 -12.17 1.49 -9.45
C ALA A 180 -11.91 1.96 -10.88
N SER A 181 -12.83 2.73 -11.46
CA SER A 181 -12.78 3.15 -12.86
C SER A 181 -11.52 3.97 -13.18
N TYR A 182 -11.15 4.91 -12.31
CA TYR A 182 -9.96 5.74 -12.49
C TYR A 182 -8.65 4.95 -12.36
N MET A 183 -8.59 3.91 -11.52
CA MET A 183 -7.39 3.06 -11.42
C MET A 183 -7.22 2.19 -12.67
N LYS A 184 -8.30 1.60 -13.17
CA LYS A 184 -8.30 0.85 -14.45
C LYS A 184 -7.88 1.72 -15.63
N LEU A 185 -8.45 2.92 -15.73
CA LEU A 185 -8.06 3.86 -16.77
C LEU A 185 -6.61 4.35 -16.58
N GLY A 186 -6.17 4.54 -15.34
CA GLY A 186 -4.79 4.94 -15.01
C GLY A 186 -3.78 3.87 -15.45
N GLY A 187 -4.04 2.60 -15.12
CA GLY A 187 -3.21 1.46 -15.55
C GLY A 187 -3.20 1.28 -17.07
N LEU A 188 -4.34 1.46 -17.74
CA LEU A 188 -4.44 1.41 -19.20
C LEU A 188 -3.61 2.51 -19.87
N LYS A 189 -3.75 3.75 -19.39
CA LYS A 189 -2.94 4.88 -19.88
C LYS A 189 -1.46 4.65 -19.65
N LEU A 190 -1.08 4.13 -18.48
CA LEU A 190 0.31 3.81 -18.17
C LEU A 190 0.90 2.82 -19.18
N LYS A 191 0.14 1.82 -19.62
CA LYS A 191 0.59 0.85 -20.63
C LYS A 191 0.70 1.44 -22.04
N ASN A 192 -0.22 2.32 -22.41
CA ASN A 192 -0.42 2.73 -23.80
C ASN A 192 0.20 4.09 -24.17
N GLU A 193 0.45 4.97 -23.21
CA GLU A 193 0.99 6.30 -23.44
C GLU A 193 2.53 6.33 -23.31
N SER A 194 3.15 7.34 -23.91
CA SER A 194 4.58 7.65 -23.75
C SER A 194 4.80 8.61 -22.58
N PHE A 195 5.90 8.44 -21.87
CA PHE A 195 6.25 9.28 -20.72
C PHE A 195 7.62 9.91 -20.88
N ASN A 196 7.71 11.21 -20.62
CA ASN A 196 8.99 11.90 -20.54
C ASN A 196 9.45 11.89 -19.08
N PHE A 197 10.56 11.23 -18.81
CA PHE A 197 11.25 11.38 -17.52
C PHE A 197 12.06 12.67 -17.49
N ASP A 198 12.41 13.13 -16.28
CA ASP A 198 13.10 14.41 -16.04
C ASP A 198 14.46 14.51 -16.76
N ASN A 199 15.04 13.37 -17.13
CA ASN A 199 16.26 13.25 -17.93
C ASN A 199 16.02 13.31 -19.46
N GLY A 200 14.80 13.64 -19.91
CA GLY A 200 14.42 13.70 -21.32
C GLY A 200 14.17 12.34 -21.97
N LYS A 201 14.26 11.23 -21.23
CA LYS A 201 14.05 9.89 -21.77
C LYS A 201 12.56 9.61 -21.95
N ILE A 202 12.19 9.20 -23.17
CA ILE A 202 10.85 8.70 -23.48
C ILE A 202 10.75 7.24 -23.03
N VAL A 203 9.68 6.91 -22.33
CA VAL A 203 9.44 5.62 -21.70
C VAL A 203 8.09 5.06 -22.10
N HIS A 204 8.07 3.75 -22.33
CA HIS A 204 6.86 2.96 -22.59
C HIS A 204 6.83 1.72 -21.69
N PHE A 205 5.65 1.40 -21.17
CA PHE A 205 5.44 0.25 -20.28
C PHE A 205 4.81 -0.93 -21.02
N HIS A 206 5.37 -1.32 -22.17
CA HIS A 206 4.75 -2.32 -23.06
C HIS A 206 4.58 -3.71 -22.42
N LYS A 207 5.46 -4.09 -21.48
CA LYS A 207 5.40 -5.37 -20.76
C LYS A 207 4.43 -5.37 -19.58
N LEU A 208 3.84 -4.22 -19.24
CA LEU A 208 2.97 -4.07 -18.07
C LEU A 208 1.67 -4.86 -18.21
N PHE A 209 1.33 -5.59 -17.16
CA PHE A 209 0.02 -6.18 -16.92
C PHE A 209 -0.68 -5.42 -15.83
N HIS A 210 -1.93 -5.04 -16.07
CA HIS A 210 -2.78 -4.46 -15.04
C HIS A 210 -3.83 -5.48 -14.63
N ILE A 211 -3.90 -5.76 -13.32
CA ILE A 211 -4.87 -6.67 -12.72
C ILE A 211 -5.59 -5.95 -11.60
N THR A 212 -6.89 -6.19 -11.49
CA THR A 212 -7.70 -5.69 -10.37
C THR A 212 -7.67 -6.67 -9.21
N CYS A 213 -7.64 -6.16 -7.97
CA CYS A 213 -7.65 -6.95 -6.75
C CYS A 213 -8.84 -7.92 -6.70
N ILE A 214 -8.55 -9.20 -6.45
CA ILE A 214 -9.56 -10.25 -6.37
C ILE A 214 -10.49 -10.06 -5.17
N VAL A 215 -9.98 -9.48 -4.07
CA VAL A 215 -10.80 -9.17 -2.87
C VAL A 215 -11.87 -8.14 -3.23
N HIS A 216 -11.50 -7.09 -3.95
CA HIS A 216 -12.45 -6.10 -4.45
C HIS A 216 -13.45 -6.71 -5.45
N LEU A 217 -13.03 -7.69 -6.26
CA LEU A 217 -13.94 -8.44 -7.13
C LEU A 217 -14.98 -9.23 -6.31
N TYR A 218 -14.54 -9.98 -5.29
CA TYR A 218 -15.45 -10.72 -4.40
C TYR A 218 -16.39 -9.79 -3.63
N HIS A 219 -15.90 -8.66 -3.14
CA HIS A 219 -16.72 -7.64 -2.49
C HIS A 219 -17.82 -7.14 -3.43
N ASN A 220 -17.48 -6.82 -4.68
CA ASN A 220 -18.44 -6.37 -5.68
C ASN A 220 -19.47 -7.45 -6.07
N ILE A 221 -19.05 -8.71 -6.19
CA ILE A 221 -19.95 -9.84 -6.45
C ILE A 221 -20.94 -9.99 -5.29
N THR A 222 -20.44 -9.96 -4.06
CA THR A 222 -21.26 -10.06 -2.85
C THR A 222 -22.26 -8.92 -2.77
N GLY A 223 -21.84 -7.68 -3.05
CA GLY A 223 -22.72 -6.52 -3.12
C GLY A 223 -23.86 -6.68 -4.14
N LYS A 224 -23.57 -7.25 -5.32
CA LYS A 224 -24.61 -7.57 -6.32
C LYS A 224 -25.58 -8.64 -5.83
N ILE A 225 -25.09 -9.71 -5.22
CA ILE A 225 -25.94 -10.76 -4.64
C ILE A 225 -26.86 -10.15 -3.58
N ILE A 226 -26.30 -9.34 -2.68
CA ILE A 226 -27.07 -8.62 -1.65
C ILE A 226 -28.15 -7.73 -2.28
N SER A 227 -27.84 -7.02 -3.36
CA SER A 227 -28.82 -6.16 -4.05
C SER A 227 -29.96 -6.94 -4.71
N HIS A 228 -29.72 -8.20 -5.12
CA HIS A 228 -30.76 -9.07 -5.68
C HIS A 228 -31.63 -9.74 -4.62
N TYR A 229 -31.09 -10.01 -3.43
CA TYR A 229 -31.80 -10.66 -2.32
C TYR A 229 -32.04 -9.68 -1.15
N SER A 230 -32.76 -8.58 -1.43
CA SER A 230 -33.02 -7.50 -0.46
C SER A 230 -33.62 -8.01 0.86
N ASN A 231 -34.53 -8.99 0.81
CA ASN A 231 -35.19 -9.52 2.01
C ASN A 231 -34.20 -10.21 2.97
N ILE A 232 -33.20 -10.90 2.43
CA ILE A 232 -32.13 -11.53 3.23
C ILE A 232 -31.25 -10.44 3.83
N ASN A 233 -30.93 -9.40 3.06
CA ASN A 233 -30.14 -8.28 3.56
C ASN A 233 -30.86 -7.52 4.68
N GLU A 234 -32.15 -7.25 4.54
CA GLU A 234 -32.97 -6.61 5.58
C GLU A 234 -33.02 -7.45 6.86
N LEU A 235 -33.14 -8.77 6.73
CA LEU A 235 -33.04 -9.69 7.87
C LEU A 235 -31.67 -9.60 8.55
N ILE A 236 -30.57 -9.66 7.77
CA ILE A 236 -29.21 -9.54 8.30
C ILE A 236 -29.02 -8.20 9.02
N ILE A 237 -29.46 -7.09 8.42
CA ILE A 237 -29.41 -5.76 9.02
C ILE A 237 -30.22 -5.72 10.33
N SER A 238 -31.43 -6.26 10.32
CA SER A 238 -32.31 -6.32 11.50
C SER A 238 -31.69 -7.12 12.63
N ILE A 239 -31.09 -8.27 12.33
CA ILE A 239 -30.34 -9.09 13.29
C ILE A 239 -29.14 -8.30 13.83
N ASN A 240 -28.34 -7.68 12.97
CA ASN A 240 -27.19 -6.86 13.38
C ASN A 240 -27.59 -5.69 14.28
N ILE A 241 -28.72 -5.02 13.99
CA ILE A 241 -29.27 -3.96 14.83
C ILE A 241 -29.72 -4.52 16.19
N ALA A 242 -30.44 -5.65 16.20
CA ALA A 242 -30.90 -6.30 17.43
C ALA A 242 -29.73 -6.76 18.32
N LEU A 243 -28.67 -7.30 17.73
CA LEU A 243 -27.46 -7.74 18.43
C LEU A 243 -26.61 -6.56 18.90
N SER A 244 -26.44 -5.52 18.08
CA SER A 244 -25.64 -4.33 18.42
C SER A 244 -26.29 -3.45 19.49
N LYS A 245 -27.60 -3.54 19.72
CA LYS A 245 -28.29 -2.81 20.80
C LYS A 245 -28.31 -3.56 22.14
N CYS A 246 -28.02 -4.86 22.15
CA CYS A 246 -28.17 -5.69 23.35
C CYS A 246 -26.82 -5.90 24.08
N ALA A 247 -26.63 -5.22 25.22
CA ALA A 247 -25.38 -5.24 25.99
C ALA A 247 -24.98 -6.64 26.50
N SER A 248 -25.96 -7.48 26.86
CA SER A 248 -25.71 -8.88 27.28
C SER A 248 -25.18 -9.75 26.14
N ARG A 249 -25.71 -9.59 24.92
CA ARG A 249 -25.24 -10.31 23.72
C ARG A 249 -23.87 -9.84 23.24
N LYS A 250 -23.55 -8.55 23.36
CA LYS A 250 -22.17 -8.05 23.16
C LYS A 250 -21.16 -8.73 24.11
N LYS A 251 -21.57 -9.01 25.35
CA LYS A 251 -20.72 -9.65 26.36
C LYS A 251 -20.50 -11.14 26.05
N LEU A 252 -21.54 -11.85 25.60
CA LEU A 252 -21.44 -13.25 25.16
C LEU A 252 -20.53 -13.40 23.92
N TYR A 253 -20.67 -12.54 22.91
CA TYR A 253 -19.84 -12.57 21.70
C TYR A 253 -18.36 -12.22 21.97
N LYS A 254 -18.10 -11.28 22.89
CA LYS A 254 -16.72 -10.98 23.33
C LYS A 254 -16.09 -12.15 24.07
N ASN A 255 -16.86 -12.87 24.87
CA ASN A 255 -16.38 -14.02 25.63
C ASN A 255 -16.20 -15.28 24.75
N SER A 256 -17.00 -15.45 23.69
CA SER A 256 -16.83 -16.57 22.73
C SER A 256 -15.60 -16.38 21.83
N LEU A 257 -15.31 -15.15 21.39
CA LEU A 257 -14.07 -14.85 20.66
C LEU A 257 -12.81 -14.98 21.52
N ALA A 258 -12.92 -14.82 22.84
CA ALA A 258 -11.81 -15.05 23.77
C ALA A 258 -11.55 -16.54 24.04
N THR A 259 -12.48 -17.43 23.68
CA THR A 259 -12.35 -18.89 23.90
C THR A 259 -11.87 -19.65 22.66
N GLU A 260 -11.78 -19.01 21.49
CA GLU A 260 -11.20 -19.60 20.27
C GLU A 260 -9.73 -19.21 20.03
N PHE A 261 -9.10 -18.46 20.95
CA PHE A 261 -7.67 -18.07 20.88
C PHE A 261 -6.86 -18.41 22.15
N LEU A 262 -7.30 -19.42 22.90
CA LEU A 262 -6.47 -20.16 23.87
C LEU A 262 -6.31 -21.60 23.40
#